data_AF-D3FDI8-F1
#
_entry.id   AF-D3FDI8-F1
#
_cell.length_a   1.000
_cell.length_b   1.000
_cell.length_c   1.000
_cell.angle_alpha   90.00
_cell.angle_beta   90.00
_cell.angle_gamma   90.00
#
_symmetry.space_group_name_H-M   'P 1'
#
loop_
_entity.id
_entity.type
_entity.pdbx_description
1 polymer ?
#
loop_
_entity_poly.entity_id
_entity_poly.type
_entity_poly.pdbx_seq_one_letter_code
_entity_poly.pdbx_strand_id
1 'polypeptide(L)'
;MLGSTTPLHLGLRVDLRSRPSPVARIAMRYPRSLGVTTSGLGLAACHRTLAEFTEVVIDGLGLAGCPRNSVMARGRALGEVRLGGEPVFREEGTVTVLAGPIHEGRMGLVGMVDGLHPVGAKLVYEGQVLPAAWPYGGALTIGVRQLPARYEAEIALDAITFSVGSDDILYHERVGGRTVAYRPGGLLLPDRCPRGGFPFDAAVTFLDGGHERAAVRVPCPRRRGRSPAAADG
;
A
#
# COMPACT_ATOMS: atom_id res chain seq x y z
N MET A 1 3.66 14.54 -13.70
CA MET A 1 4.11 14.62 -15.12
C MET A 1 5.28 13.66 -15.28
N LEU A 2 5.71 13.32 -16.50
CA LEU A 2 6.98 12.58 -16.64
C LEU A 2 8.14 13.45 -16.12
N GLY A 3 9.16 12.84 -15.54
CA GLY A 3 10.30 13.55 -14.92
C GLY A 3 9.97 14.30 -13.63
N SER A 4 8.74 14.18 -13.11
CA SER A 4 8.35 14.74 -11.82
C SER A 4 8.04 13.62 -10.83
N THR A 5 8.17 13.93 -9.54
CA THR A 5 7.61 13.07 -8.50
C THR A 5 6.08 13.17 -8.53
N THR A 6 5.39 12.07 -8.21
CA THR A 6 3.94 12.00 -8.15
C THR A 6 3.50 10.94 -7.15
N PRO A 7 2.36 11.12 -6.48
CA PRO A 7 1.69 10.03 -5.81
C PRO A 7 1.32 8.94 -6.82
N LEU A 8 1.43 7.68 -6.41
CA LEU A 8 0.95 6.54 -7.19
C LEU A 8 -0.29 5.97 -6.51
N HIS A 9 -1.41 5.97 -7.23
CA HIS A 9 -2.67 5.37 -6.77
C HIS A 9 -2.82 3.98 -7.35
N LEU A 10 -3.05 3.01 -6.47
CA LEU A 10 -3.21 1.60 -6.82
C LEU A 10 -4.51 1.07 -6.24
N GLY A 11 -5.14 0.17 -6.97
CA GLY A 11 -6.36 -0.50 -6.57
C GLY A 11 -6.32 -1.96 -6.97
N LEU A 12 -6.78 -2.83 -6.08
CA LEU A 12 -6.99 -4.25 -6.31
C LEU A 12 -8.42 -4.59 -5.88
N ARG A 13 -9.08 -5.44 -6.67
CA ARG A 13 -10.39 -6.00 -6.34
C ARG A 13 -10.32 -7.52 -6.49
N VAL A 14 -11.04 -8.22 -5.63
CA VAL A 14 -11.22 -9.66 -5.66
C VAL A 14 -12.71 -9.94 -5.80
N ASP A 15 -13.08 -10.81 -6.73
CA ASP A 15 -14.47 -11.26 -6.84
C ASP A 15 -14.74 -12.31 -5.76
N LEU A 16 -15.37 -11.88 -4.67
CA LEU A 16 -15.66 -12.74 -3.52
C LEU A 16 -16.66 -13.86 -3.81
N ARG A 17 -17.42 -13.78 -4.91
CA ARG A 17 -18.31 -14.87 -5.32
C ARG A 17 -17.53 -16.09 -5.77
N SER A 18 -16.40 -15.87 -6.44
CA SER A 18 -15.50 -16.92 -6.92
C SER A 18 -14.35 -17.20 -5.94
N ARG A 19 -13.97 -16.21 -5.12
CA ARG A 19 -12.86 -16.29 -4.15
C ARG A 19 -13.25 -15.76 -2.77
N PRO A 20 -14.01 -16.55 -1.99
CA PRO A 20 -14.48 -16.12 -0.67
C PRO A 20 -13.40 -16.20 0.42
N SER A 21 -12.31 -16.95 0.22
CA SER A 21 -11.30 -17.18 1.26
C SER A 21 -10.51 -15.90 1.59
N PRO A 22 -10.10 -15.68 2.86
CA PRO A 22 -9.24 -14.56 3.24
C PRO A 22 -7.92 -14.52 2.47
N VAL A 23 -7.42 -13.31 2.21
CA VAL A 23 -6.11 -13.10 1.58
C VAL A 23 -4.99 -13.42 2.57
N ALA A 24 -4.08 -14.29 2.14
CA ALA A 24 -2.87 -14.66 2.88
C ALA A 24 -1.64 -13.87 2.40
N ARG A 25 -1.57 -13.58 1.09
CA ARG A 25 -0.42 -12.89 0.50
C ARG A 25 -0.80 -12.09 -0.73
N ILE A 26 -0.19 -10.92 -0.88
CA ILE A 26 -0.25 -10.08 -2.08
C ILE A 26 1.18 -9.91 -2.60
N ALA A 27 1.38 -10.16 -3.89
CA ALA A 27 2.62 -9.84 -4.59
C ALA A 27 2.29 -8.91 -5.75
N MET A 28 2.83 -7.68 -5.74
CA MET A 28 2.59 -6.69 -6.78
C MET A 28 3.90 -6.29 -7.44
N ARG A 29 4.07 -6.57 -8.74
CA ARG A 29 5.22 -6.09 -9.50
C ARG A 29 4.93 -4.73 -10.11
N TYR A 30 5.92 -3.85 -10.03
CA TYR A 30 5.83 -2.48 -10.53
C TYR A 30 6.88 -2.21 -11.63
N PRO A 31 6.63 -1.21 -12.51
CA PRO A 31 7.53 -0.88 -13.61
C PRO A 31 8.94 -0.61 -13.11
N ARG A 32 9.95 -1.04 -13.88
CA ARG A 32 11.36 -0.79 -13.54
C ARG A 32 11.69 0.68 -13.34
N SER A 33 10.97 1.56 -14.03
CA SER A 33 11.16 2.99 -13.93
C SER A 33 10.67 3.61 -12.62
N LEU A 34 9.95 2.86 -11.77
CA LEU A 34 9.53 3.35 -10.46
C LEU A 34 10.56 2.96 -9.40
N GLY A 35 11.31 3.95 -8.93
CA GLY A 35 12.29 3.78 -7.88
C GLY A 35 11.67 3.83 -6.48
N VAL A 36 10.92 2.79 -6.08
CA VAL A 36 10.27 2.74 -4.75
C VAL A 36 11.29 2.84 -3.61
N THR A 37 12.43 2.16 -3.72
CA THR A 37 13.52 2.22 -2.72
C THR A 37 14.32 3.52 -2.76
N THR A 38 14.19 4.29 -3.84
CA THR A 38 14.94 5.55 -4.06
C THR A 38 14.03 6.77 -4.05
N SER A 39 12.77 6.65 -3.66
CA SER A 39 11.77 7.71 -3.79
C SER A 39 11.82 8.75 -2.67
N GLY A 40 12.67 8.53 -1.65
CA GLY A 40 12.64 9.34 -0.43
C GLY A 40 11.37 9.16 0.41
N LEU A 41 10.61 8.08 0.17
CA LEU A 41 9.53 7.64 1.05
C LEU A 41 10.08 6.64 2.06
N GLY A 42 9.52 6.62 3.26
CA GLY A 42 9.97 5.74 4.33
C GLY A 42 11.37 6.09 4.83
N LEU A 43 11.67 7.38 5.03
CA LEU A 43 13.00 7.87 5.44
C LEU A 43 13.40 7.42 6.86
N ALA A 44 12.47 6.85 7.60
CA ALA A 44 12.73 6.14 8.84
C ALA A 44 12.09 4.75 8.76
N ALA A 45 12.61 3.80 9.54
CA ALA A 45 12.01 2.47 9.67
C ALA A 45 11.14 2.40 10.92
N CYS A 46 9.99 1.72 10.83
CA CYS A 46 9.33 1.19 12.02
C CYS A 46 10.01 -0.12 12.42
N HIS A 47 10.72 -0.10 13.54
CA HIS A 47 11.54 -1.23 14.02
C HIS A 47 10.78 -2.26 14.84
N ARG A 48 9.46 -2.11 15.01
CA ARG A 48 8.66 -3.10 15.72
C ARG A 48 8.67 -4.41 14.94
N THR A 49 8.87 -5.51 15.65
CA THR A 49 8.60 -6.85 15.12
C THR A 49 7.11 -7.00 14.82
N LEU A 50 6.74 -7.97 13.99
CA LEU A 50 5.32 -8.24 13.70
C LEU A 50 4.53 -8.52 14.98
N ALA A 51 5.13 -9.21 15.97
CA ALA A 51 4.50 -9.51 17.24
C ALA A 51 4.23 -8.24 18.07
N GLU A 52 5.24 -7.40 18.29
CA GLU A 52 5.06 -6.13 19.01
C GLU A 52 4.10 -5.18 18.28
N PHE A 53 4.15 -5.18 16.95
CA PHE A 53 3.23 -4.37 16.14
C PHE A 53 1.79 -4.89 16.27
N THR A 54 1.60 -6.20 16.32
CA THR A 54 0.30 -6.84 16.58
C THR A 54 -0.30 -6.39 17.90
N GLU A 55 0.48 -6.44 18.99
CA GLU A 55 0.03 -6.04 20.32
C GLU A 55 -0.43 -4.58 20.36
N VAL A 56 0.38 -3.67 19.84
CA VAL A 56 0.05 -2.22 19.77
C VAL A 56 -1.23 -1.97 18.97
N VAL A 57 -1.44 -2.72 17.89
CA VAL A 57 -2.65 -2.62 17.07
C VAL A 57 -3.88 -3.15 17.82
N ILE A 58 -3.75 -4.27 18.53
CA ILE A 58 -4.81 -4.85 19.36
C ILE A 58 -5.21 -3.90 20.49
N ASP A 59 -4.24 -3.27 21.15
CA ASP A 59 -4.46 -2.31 22.24
C ASP A 59 -5.07 -0.98 21.78
N GLY A 60 -5.33 -0.81 20.47
CA GLY A 60 -5.92 0.40 19.91
C GLY A 60 -4.97 1.59 19.85
N LEU A 61 -3.66 1.36 20.03
CA LEU A 61 -2.63 2.40 19.96
C LEU A 61 -2.19 2.71 18.52
N GLY A 62 -2.71 1.95 17.54
CA GLY A 62 -2.51 2.17 16.11
C GLY A 62 -1.04 2.05 15.73
N LEU A 63 -0.42 3.18 15.36
CA LEU A 63 0.98 3.25 14.91
C LEU A 63 1.95 3.70 16.00
N ALA A 64 1.54 3.65 17.28
CA ALA A 64 2.35 4.15 18.39
C ALA A 64 3.76 3.51 18.41
N GLY A 65 4.78 4.36 18.45
CA GLY A 65 6.19 3.95 18.42
C GLY A 65 6.78 3.77 17.01
N CYS A 66 5.99 3.75 15.95
CA CYS A 66 6.53 3.89 14.59
C CYS A 66 6.77 5.39 14.27
N PRO A 67 7.94 5.76 13.71
CA PRO A 67 8.19 7.15 13.30
C PRO A 67 7.21 7.59 12.20
N ARG A 68 6.71 8.83 12.24
CA ARG A 68 5.85 9.37 11.16
C ARG A 68 6.52 9.33 9.78
N ASN A 69 7.84 9.53 9.75
CA ASN A 69 8.65 9.47 8.53
C ASN A 69 8.78 8.04 7.94
N SER A 70 8.28 7.02 8.63
CA SER A 70 8.21 5.66 8.08
C SER A 70 6.99 5.42 7.20
N VAL A 71 5.95 6.25 7.26
CA VAL A 71 4.73 6.07 6.46
C VAL A 71 5.03 6.25 4.98
N MET A 72 4.80 5.22 4.17
CA MET A 72 5.02 5.23 2.72
C MET A 72 3.72 5.38 1.93
N ALA A 73 2.63 4.81 2.42
CA ALA A 73 1.35 4.83 1.73
C ALA A 73 0.18 4.82 2.72
N ARG A 74 -0.94 5.42 2.29
CA ARG A 74 -2.23 5.31 2.96
C ARG A 74 -3.33 4.89 2.01
N GLY A 75 -4.39 4.31 2.53
CA GLY A 75 -5.43 3.74 1.70
C GLY A 75 -6.72 3.40 2.44
N ARG A 76 -7.61 2.74 1.71
CA ARG A 76 -8.86 2.16 2.22
C ARG A 76 -8.98 0.72 1.77
N ALA A 77 -9.60 -0.09 2.60
CA ALA A 77 -9.98 -1.46 2.30
C ALA A 77 -11.48 -1.64 2.49
N LEU A 78 -12.05 -2.55 1.72
CA LEU A 78 -13.39 -3.07 1.88
C LEU A 78 -13.25 -4.58 2.00
N GLY A 79 -13.82 -5.16 3.04
CA GLY A 79 -13.85 -6.59 3.28
C GLY A 79 -15.26 -7.10 3.54
N GLU A 80 -15.44 -8.40 3.33
CA GLU A 80 -16.59 -9.14 3.83
C GLU A 80 -16.17 -9.88 5.09
N VAL A 81 -16.91 -9.68 6.17
CA VAL A 81 -16.70 -10.32 7.46
C VAL A 81 -17.70 -11.44 7.63
N ARG A 82 -17.19 -12.61 8.02
CA ARG A 82 -18.00 -13.77 8.39
C ARG A 82 -17.79 -14.06 9.87
N LEU A 83 -18.87 -14.01 10.63
CA LEU A 83 -18.95 -14.45 12.01
C LEU A 83 -19.75 -15.76 12.00
N GLY A 84 -19.29 -16.80 12.69
CA GLY A 84 -19.86 -18.15 12.57
C GLY A 84 -21.38 -18.19 12.68
N GLY A 85 -22.08 -18.49 11.57
CA GLY A 85 -23.54 -18.60 11.50
C GLY A 85 -24.31 -17.29 11.27
N GLU A 86 -23.64 -16.14 11.28
CA GLU A 86 -24.23 -14.84 11.03
C GLU A 86 -24.26 -14.48 9.53
N PRO A 87 -25.11 -13.52 9.12
CA PRO A 87 -25.02 -12.93 7.79
C PRO A 87 -23.64 -12.34 7.51
N VAL A 88 -23.25 -12.32 6.23
CA VAL A 88 -22.01 -11.65 5.82
C VAL A 88 -22.18 -10.13 5.94
N PHE A 89 -21.24 -9.48 6.63
CA PHE A 89 -21.22 -8.02 6.78
C PHE A 89 -20.15 -7.41 5.89
N ARG A 90 -20.40 -6.20 5.39
CA ARG A 90 -19.35 -5.39 4.77
C ARG A 90 -18.65 -4.55 5.81
N GLU A 91 -17.33 -4.55 5.78
CA GLU A 91 -16.49 -3.76 6.66
C GLU A 91 -15.55 -2.86 5.86
N GLU A 92 -15.63 -1.57 6.14
CA GLU A 92 -14.66 -0.60 5.62
C GLU A 92 -13.50 -0.47 6.60
N GLY A 93 -12.29 -0.29 6.06
CA GLY A 93 -11.10 -0.05 6.86
C GLY A 93 -10.14 0.94 6.23
N THR A 94 -9.21 1.43 7.03
CA THR A 94 -8.11 2.28 6.56
C THR A 94 -6.82 1.46 6.49
N VAL A 95 -5.97 1.74 5.51
CA VAL A 95 -4.70 1.03 5.30
C VAL A 95 -3.57 1.99 5.54
N THR A 96 -2.55 1.58 6.32
CA THR A 96 -1.29 2.33 6.41
C THR A 96 -0.10 1.41 6.21
N VAL A 97 0.73 1.72 5.20
CA VAL A 97 1.98 1.02 4.88
C VAL A 97 3.16 1.82 5.40
N LEU A 98 4.05 1.18 6.15
CA LEU A 98 5.26 1.77 6.70
C LEU A 98 6.49 1.04 6.17
N ALA A 99 7.58 1.79 5.99
CA ALA A 99 8.91 1.22 5.83
C ALA A 99 9.31 0.51 7.13
N GLY A 100 9.72 -0.74 6.99
CA GLY A 100 10.35 -1.52 8.04
C GLY A 100 11.87 -1.50 7.93
N PRO A 101 12.58 -2.18 8.84
CA PRO A 101 14.02 -2.38 8.77
C PRO A 101 14.46 -3.00 7.44
N ILE A 102 15.70 -2.69 7.03
CA ILE A 102 16.34 -3.33 5.88
C ILE A 102 16.86 -4.70 6.32
N HIS A 103 16.43 -5.75 5.64
CA HIS A 103 16.90 -7.13 5.84
C HIS A 103 17.54 -7.62 4.54
N GLU A 104 18.77 -8.11 4.60
CA GLU A 104 19.51 -8.61 3.41
C GLU A 104 19.54 -7.61 2.24
N GLY A 105 19.69 -6.31 2.55
CA GLY A 105 19.68 -5.23 1.55
C GLY A 105 18.32 -4.94 0.92
N ARG A 106 17.24 -5.53 1.44
CA ARG A 106 15.85 -5.33 0.98
C ARG A 106 15.10 -4.50 2.00
N MET A 107 14.38 -3.48 1.52
CA MET A 107 13.51 -2.68 2.36
C MET A 107 12.35 -3.55 2.87
N GLY A 108 12.25 -3.69 4.19
CA GLY A 108 11.09 -4.29 4.83
C GLY A 108 9.87 -3.38 4.76
N LEU A 109 8.70 -3.97 4.91
CA LEU A 109 7.41 -3.28 4.98
C LEU A 109 6.64 -3.85 6.18
N VAL A 110 5.99 -2.98 6.92
CA VAL A 110 5.03 -3.36 7.97
C VAL A 110 3.82 -2.46 7.88
N GLY A 111 2.69 -2.90 8.40
CA GLY A 111 1.54 -2.04 8.49
C GLY A 111 0.28 -2.74 8.95
N MET A 112 -0.81 -1.98 8.89
CA MET A 112 -2.10 -2.42 9.38
C MET A 112 -3.24 -2.05 8.44
N VAL A 113 -4.32 -2.80 8.57
CA VAL A 113 -5.66 -2.40 8.19
C VAL A 113 -6.46 -2.19 9.48
N ASP A 114 -7.05 -1.02 9.63
CA ASP A 114 -7.91 -0.67 10.75
C ASP A 114 -9.37 -0.64 10.29
N GLY A 115 -10.13 -1.69 10.60
CA GLY A 115 -11.56 -1.77 10.35
C GLY A 115 -12.30 -0.72 11.17
N LEU A 116 -13.28 -0.07 10.54
CA LEU A 116 -14.07 0.99 11.14
C LEU A 116 -15.36 0.40 11.71
N HIS A 117 -16.23 -0.11 10.85
CA HIS A 117 -17.54 -0.64 11.22
C HIS A 117 -17.97 -1.76 10.26
N PRO A 118 -18.80 -2.72 10.71
CA PRO A 118 -19.38 -2.82 12.06
C PRO A 118 -18.53 -3.57 13.09
N VAL A 119 -17.51 -4.32 12.66
CA VAL A 119 -16.76 -5.23 13.54
C VAL A 119 -15.56 -4.56 14.19
N GLY A 120 -14.98 -3.54 13.55
CA GLY A 120 -13.74 -2.89 13.98
C GLY A 120 -12.53 -3.80 13.81
N ALA A 121 -12.55 -4.67 12.79
CA ALA A 121 -11.58 -5.75 12.70
C ALA A 121 -10.21 -5.24 12.23
N LYS A 122 -9.15 -5.79 12.82
CA LYS A 122 -7.78 -5.33 12.61
C LYS A 122 -6.96 -6.39 11.91
N LEU A 123 -6.17 -5.98 10.93
CA LEU A 123 -5.20 -6.83 10.25
C LEU A 123 -3.82 -6.21 10.37
N VAL A 124 -2.80 -7.05 10.47
CA VAL A 124 -1.41 -6.63 10.34
C VAL A 124 -0.78 -7.36 9.18
N TYR A 125 0.24 -6.74 8.60
CA TYR A 125 1.01 -7.36 7.54
C TYR A 125 2.47 -7.01 7.65
N GLU A 126 3.28 -7.92 7.13
CA GLU A 126 4.71 -7.73 6.94
C GLU A 126 5.05 -8.05 5.49
N GLY A 127 6.13 -7.46 5.00
CA GLY A 127 6.51 -7.61 3.62
C GLY A 127 7.90 -7.11 3.32
N GLN A 128 8.26 -7.20 2.05
CA GLN A 128 9.55 -6.74 1.54
C GLN A 128 9.41 -6.21 0.12
N VAL A 129 10.28 -5.25 -0.21
CA VAL A 129 10.54 -4.80 -1.57
C VAL A 129 11.63 -5.68 -2.17
N LEU A 130 11.25 -6.47 -3.18
CA LEU A 130 12.13 -7.42 -3.86
C LEU A 130 12.49 -6.93 -5.27
N PRO A 131 13.65 -7.30 -5.82
CA PRO A 131 13.91 -7.14 -7.24
C PRO A 131 12.95 -8.02 -8.07
N ALA A 132 12.62 -7.57 -9.28
CA ALA A 132 11.80 -8.32 -10.22
C ALA A 132 12.44 -8.35 -11.62
N ALA A 133 12.20 -9.43 -12.36
CA ALA A 133 12.67 -9.57 -13.73
C ALA A 133 11.95 -8.60 -14.68
N TRP A 134 12.59 -8.33 -15.83
CA TRP A 134 12.03 -7.51 -16.89
C TRP A 134 10.62 -8.01 -17.30
N PRO A 135 9.64 -7.12 -17.59
CA PRO A 135 9.71 -5.66 -17.71
C PRO A 135 9.60 -4.87 -16.39
N TYR A 136 9.53 -5.58 -15.27
CA TYR A 136 9.45 -4.99 -13.94
C TYR A 136 10.85 -4.64 -13.41
N GLY A 137 10.91 -3.88 -12.33
CA GLY A 137 12.18 -3.66 -11.60
C GLY A 137 12.08 -3.96 -10.11
N GLY A 138 10.87 -4.09 -9.59
CA GLY A 138 10.68 -4.64 -8.26
C GLY A 138 9.29 -5.18 -8.03
N ALA A 139 9.13 -5.80 -6.87
CA ALA A 139 7.90 -6.38 -6.38
C ALA A 139 7.69 -5.99 -4.91
N LEU A 140 6.48 -5.61 -4.56
CA LEU A 140 6.03 -5.54 -3.18
C LEU A 140 5.41 -6.88 -2.83
N THR A 141 5.97 -7.57 -1.85
CA THR A 141 5.44 -8.85 -1.37
C THR A 141 5.01 -8.68 0.08
N ILE A 142 3.73 -8.92 0.35
CA ILE A 142 3.09 -8.67 1.64
C ILE A 142 2.39 -9.95 2.08
N GLY A 143 2.77 -10.47 3.24
CA GLY A 143 2.04 -11.51 3.97
C GLY A 143 1.03 -10.84 4.90
N VAL A 144 -0.23 -11.26 4.82
CA VAL A 144 -1.32 -10.71 5.64
C VAL A 144 -1.61 -11.70 6.76
N ARG A 145 -1.60 -11.20 7.99
CA ARG A 145 -1.99 -11.98 9.17
C ARG A 145 -3.31 -11.46 9.70
N GLN A 146 -4.30 -12.34 9.73
CA GLN A 146 -5.54 -12.12 10.46
C GLN A 146 -5.21 -12.08 11.95
N LEU A 147 -5.64 -11.03 12.64
CA LEU A 147 -5.55 -11.00 14.09
C LEU A 147 -6.73 -11.76 14.69
N PRO A 148 -6.57 -12.39 15.87
CA PRO A 148 -7.70 -12.96 16.58
C PRO A 148 -8.72 -11.83 16.81
N ALA A 149 -9.81 -11.85 16.05
CA ALA A 149 -10.90 -10.93 16.30
C ALA A 149 -11.62 -11.36 17.58
N ARG A 150 -12.19 -10.39 18.31
CA ARG A 150 -13.04 -10.64 19.48
C ARG A 150 -14.21 -11.61 19.21
N TYR A 151 -14.49 -11.89 17.94
CA TYR A 151 -15.63 -12.66 17.43
C TYR A 151 -15.25 -13.81 16.48
N GLU A 152 -13.99 -14.30 16.49
CA GLU A 152 -13.52 -15.34 15.54
C GLU A 152 -13.87 -15.04 14.07
N ALA A 153 -13.76 -13.76 13.71
CA ALA A 153 -14.16 -13.25 12.41
C ALA A 153 -13.17 -13.64 11.31
N GLU A 154 -13.67 -14.14 10.19
CA GLU A 154 -12.90 -14.23 8.96
C GLU A 154 -13.15 -13.00 8.08
N ILE A 155 -12.08 -12.37 7.60
CA ILE A 155 -12.17 -11.20 6.71
C ILE A 155 -11.66 -11.56 5.32
N ALA A 156 -12.58 -11.60 4.36
CA ALA A 156 -12.26 -11.71 2.95
C ALA A 156 -12.09 -10.32 2.33
N LEU A 157 -11.02 -10.09 1.57
CA LEU A 157 -10.77 -8.80 0.94
C LEU A 157 -11.64 -8.65 -0.31
N ASP A 158 -12.54 -7.67 -0.37
CA ASP A 158 -13.29 -7.30 -1.59
C ASP A 158 -12.45 -6.33 -2.43
N ALA A 159 -12.01 -5.23 -1.82
CA ALA A 159 -11.24 -4.21 -2.51
C ALA A 159 -10.21 -3.56 -1.58
N ILE A 160 -9.07 -3.17 -2.14
CA ILE A 160 -8.10 -2.31 -1.47
C ILE A 160 -7.64 -1.23 -2.43
N THR A 161 -7.58 0.00 -1.94
CA THR A 161 -6.97 1.12 -2.66
C THR A 161 -5.95 1.78 -1.76
N PHE A 162 -4.80 2.17 -2.31
CA PHE A 162 -3.80 2.91 -1.57
C PHE A 162 -3.02 3.84 -2.48
N SER A 163 -2.44 4.85 -1.84
CA SER A 163 -1.72 5.94 -2.48
C SER A 163 -0.32 5.98 -1.88
N VAL A 164 0.69 5.67 -2.70
CA VAL A 164 2.10 5.71 -2.31
C VAL A 164 2.60 7.14 -2.48
N GLY A 165 3.15 7.70 -1.40
CA GLY A 165 3.63 9.09 -1.38
C GLY A 165 2.52 10.12 -1.57
N SER A 166 1.36 9.88 -0.97
CA SER A 166 0.19 10.75 -1.06
C SER A 166 0.34 12.06 -0.30
N ASP A 167 -0.45 13.07 -0.70
CA ASP A 167 -0.40 14.44 -0.18
C ASP A 167 -0.82 14.57 1.30
N ASP A 168 -1.42 13.52 1.87
CA ASP A 168 -1.79 13.42 3.29
C ASP A 168 -0.62 12.89 4.17
N ILE A 169 0.51 12.53 3.58
CA ILE A 169 1.73 12.14 4.31
C ILE A 169 2.53 13.39 4.68
N LEU A 170 2.89 13.51 5.95
CA LEU A 170 3.66 14.63 6.49
C LEU A 170 4.91 14.12 7.20
N TYR A 171 6.08 14.47 6.66
CA TYR A 171 7.39 14.17 7.23
C TYR A 171 7.92 15.36 8.00
N HIS A 172 8.88 15.08 8.88
CA HIS A 172 9.55 16.08 9.68
C HIS A 172 11.06 15.94 9.54
N GLU A 173 11.77 17.05 9.40
CA GLU A 173 13.24 17.08 9.40
C GLU A 173 13.74 18.19 10.32
N ARG A 174 15.00 18.06 10.76
CA ARG A 174 15.68 19.11 11.53
C ARG A 174 16.51 19.99 10.59
N VAL A 175 16.15 21.26 10.48
CA VAL A 175 16.87 22.26 9.68
C VAL A 175 17.22 23.43 10.58
N GLY A 176 18.51 23.74 10.73
CA GLY A 176 18.98 24.84 11.57
C GLY A 176 18.50 24.76 13.03
N GLY A 177 18.44 23.55 13.60
CA GLY A 177 17.96 23.32 14.97
C GLY A 177 16.43 23.35 15.15
N ARG A 178 15.65 23.61 14.10
CA ARG A 178 14.18 23.62 14.13
C ARG A 178 13.62 22.38 13.44
N THR A 179 12.49 21.86 13.95
CA THR A 179 11.74 20.81 13.26
C THR A 179 10.81 21.44 12.23
N VAL A 180 11.00 21.09 10.96
CA VAL A 180 10.19 21.57 9.83
C VAL A 180 9.39 20.40 9.28
N ALA A 181 8.10 20.63 9.05
CA ALA A 181 7.22 19.65 8.43
C ALA A 181 7.18 19.86 6.91
N TYR A 182 7.22 18.78 6.14
CA TYR A 182 7.14 18.81 4.67
C TYR A 182 6.40 17.60 4.12
N ARG A 183 5.91 17.70 2.89
CA ARG A 183 5.28 16.59 2.17
C ARG A 183 6.32 15.90 1.28
N PRO A 184 6.48 14.58 1.35
CA PRO A 184 7.38 13.89 0.43
C PRO A 184 6.83 13.96 -1.00
N GLY A 185 7.71 14.04 -2.00
CA GLY A 185 7.31 14.26 -3.39
C GLY A 185 6.61 13.07 -4.08
N GLY A 186 6.67 11.87 -3.48
CA GLY A 186 6.13 10.63 -4.04
C GLY A 186 7.13 9.85 -4.88
N LEU A 187 6.65 9.11 -5.88
CA LEU A 187 7.50 8.31 -6.77
C LEU A 187 7.94 9.14 -7.98
N LEU A 188 9.24 9.11 -8.30
CA LEU A 188 9.77 9.73 -9.51
C LEU A 188 9.31 8.95 -10.75
N LEU A 189 8.57 9.59 -11.64
CA LEU A 189 8.29 9.02 -12.97
C LEU A 189 9.49 9.22 -13.89
N PRO A 190 9.78 8.26 -14.79
CA PRO A 190 10.85 8.44 -15.77
C PRO A 190 10.53 9.60 -16.72
N ASP A 191 11.56 10.19 -17.31
CA ASP A 191 11.42 11.22 -18.34
C ASP A 191 10.77 10.70 -19.62
N ARG A 192 10.93 9.40 -19.88
CA ARG A 192 10.37 8.70 -21.04
C ARG A 192 9.39 7.63 -20.59
N CYS A 193 8.17 7.70 -21.11
CA CYS A 193 7.17 6.68 -20.83
C CYS A 193 7.52 5.37 -21.56
N PRO A 194 7.39 4.21 -20.90
CA PRO A 194 7.53 2.92 -21.58
C PRO A 194 6.53 2.77 -22.74
N ARG A 195 6.92 2.06 -23.80
CA ARG A 195 6.00 1.72 -24.90
C ARG A 195 4.80 0.95 -24.35
N GLY A 196 3.60 1.42 -24.65
CA GLY A 196 2.35 0.82 -24.16
C GLY A 196 2.00 1.15 -22.70
N GLY A 197 2.70 2.09 -22.06
CA GLY A 197 2.43 2.51 -20.68
C GLY A 197 3.17 1.70 -19.62
N PHE A 198 2.88 2.01 -18.36
CA PHE A 198 3.55 1.47 -17.18
C PHE A 198 2.96 0.10 -16.79
N PRO A 199 3.71 -1.01 -16.89
CA PRO A 199 3.20 -2.34 -16.57
C PRO A 199 3.16 -2.60 -15.07
N PHE A 200 2.02 -3.07 -14.58
CA PHE A 200 1.84 -3.61 -13.24
C PHE A 200 1.27 -5.02 -13.33
N ASP A 201 1.66 -5.89 -12.40
CA ASP A 201 0.93 -7.12 -12.13
C ASP A 201 0.69 -7.30 -10.63
N ALA A 202 -0.32 -8.09 -10.32
CA ALA A 202 -0.65 -8.50 -8.97
C ALA A 202 -0.96 -10.00 -8.96
N ALA A 203 -0.47 -10.70 -7.94
CA ALA A 203 -0.84 -12.05 -7.61
C ALA A 203 -1.34 -12.09 -6.16
N VAL A 204 -2.51 -12.67 -5.97
CA VAL A 204 -3.15 -12.84 -4.66
C VAL A 204 -3.13 -14.32 -4.32
N THR A 205 -2.73 -14.65 -3.10
CA THR A 205 -2.83 -15.99 -2.53
C THR A 205 -3.79 -15.95 -1.36
N PHE A 206 -4.70 -16.91 -1.31
CA PHE A 206 -5.71 -17.03 -0.28
C PHE A 206 -5.34 -18.11 0.74
N LEU A 207 -5.95 -18.09 1.93
CA LEU A 207 -5.66 -19.05 3.00
C LEU A 207 -6.02 -20.49 2.62
N ASP A 208 -7.00 -20.68 1.73
CA ASP A 208 -7.37 -21.98 1.17
C ASP A 208 -6.38 -22.51 0.11
N GLY A 209 -5.29 -21.80 -0.15
CA GLY A 209 -4.30 -22.14 -1.19
C GLY A 209 -4.69 -21.68 -2.60
N GLY A 210 -5.85 -21.03 -2.76
CA GLY A 210 -6.26 -20.43 -4.02
C GLY A 210 -5.31 -19.31 -4.48
N HIS A 211 -5.31 -19.06 -5.79
CA HIS A 211 -4.51 -17.98 -6.37
C HIS A 211 -5.26 -17.25 -7.49
N GLU A 212 -5.16 -15.92 -7.49
CA GLU A 212 -5.64 -15.06 -8.57
C GLU A 212 -4.53 -14.15 -9.09
N ARG A 213 -4.63 -13.75 -10.35
CA ARG A 213 -3.67 -12.84 -10.99
C ARG A 213 -4.37 -11.79 -11.82
N ALA A 214 -3.85 -10.58 -11.78
CA ALA A 214 -4.27 -9.48 -12.64
C ALA A 214 -3.05 -8.74 -13.18
N ALA A 215 -3.16 -8.20 -14.38
CA ALA A 215 -2.13 -7.34 -14.97
C ALA A 215 -2.78 -6.15 -15.64
N VAL A 216 -2.12 -5.00 -15.56
CA VAL A 216 -2.59 -3.75 -16.17
C VAL A 216 -1.42 -2.95 -16.72
N ARG A 217 -1.68 -2.19 -17.78
CA ARG A 217 -0.75 -1.16 -18.27
C ARG A 217 -1.39 0.20 -18.08
N VAL A 218 -0.82 0.99 -17.17
CA VAL A 218 -1.29 2.36 -16.93
C VAL A 218 -0.83 3.25 -18.08
N PRO A 219 -1.73 3.91 -18.82
CA PRO A 219 -1.35 4.79 -19.94
C PRO A 219 -0.44 5.93 -19.49
N CYS A 220 0.38 6.41 -20.43
CA CYS A 220 1.23 7.57 -20.19
C CYS A 220 0.37 8.81 -19.90
N PRO A 221 0.77 9.67 -18.93
CA PRO A 221 0.14 10.96 -18.75
C PRO A 221 0.21 11.73 -20.08
N ARG A 222 -0.94 12.19 -20.58
CA ARG A 222 -0.97 13.10 -21.74
C ARG A 222 -0.22 14.37 -21.31
N ARG A 223 0.69 14.88 -22.14
CA ARG A 223 1.22 16.24 -21.94
C ARG A 223 0.01 17.15 -21.85
N ARG A 224 -0.13 17.93 -20.77
CA ARG A 224 -1.15 19.00 -20.75
C ARG A 224 -0.82 19.88 -21.96
N GLY A 225 -1.70 19.85 -22.97
CA GLY A 225 -1.64 20.80 -24.06
C GLY A 225 -1.70 22.18 -23.44
N ARG A 226 -0.83 23.07 -23.90
CA ARG A 226 -0.94 24.51 -23.64
C ARG A 226 -2.39 24.89 -23.99
N SER A 227 -3.16 25.40 -23.04
CA SER A 227 -4.42 26.08 -23.39
C SER A 227 -4.07 27.10 -24.46
N PRO A 228 -4.78 27.15 -25.60
CA PRO A 228 -4.75 28.33 -26.43
C PRO A 228 -5.11 29.50 -25.52
N ALA A 229 -4.26 30.52 -25.48
CA ALA A 229 -4.65 31.78 -24.89
C ALA A 229 -6.00 32.18 -25.49
N ALA A 230 -6.95 32.56 -24.64
CA ALA A 230 -8.14 33.24 -25.10
C ALA A 230 -7.67 34.41 -25.97
N ALA A 231 -7.97 34.34 -27.27
CA ALA A 231 -7.86 35.49 -28.13
C ALA A 231 -9.03 36.39 -27.76
N ASP A 232 -8.72 37.52 -27.14
CA ASP A 232 -9.62 38.68 -27.11
C ASP A 232 -9.93 39.08 -28.56
N GLY A 233 -11.21 39.23 -28.85
CA GLY A 233 -11.77 39.67 -30.12
C GLY A 233 -13.27 39.84 -30.01
#